data_AF-A0A8J2TUK0-F1
#
_entry.id   AF-A0A8J2TUK0-F1
#
_cell.length_a   1.000
_cell.length_b   1.000
_cell.length_c   1.000
_cell.angle_alpha   90.00
_cell.angle_beta   90.00
_cell.angle_gamma   90.00
#
_symmetry.space_group_name_H-M   'P 1'
#
loop_
_entity.id
_entity.type
_entity.pdbx_description
1 polymer ?
#
loop_
_entity_poly.entity_id
_entity_poly.type
_entity_poly.pdbx_seq_one_letter_code
_entity_poly.pdbx_strand_id
1 'polypeptide(L)'
;MNESKTLKWVFIIAGGIGILLISFTLIYDMLIPDICYYHTHEMNSFIALFYSASPATNGHPEPNIANFILSITLGGIIGNKTYKLMIKNRDKSNL
;
A
#
# COMPACT_ATOMS: atom_id res chain seq x y z
N MET A 1 8.78 -26.66 9.55
CA MET A 1 7.84 -25.68 8.95
C MET A 1 8.06 -25.72 7.44
N ASN A 2 7.01 -25.86 6.63
CA ASN A 2 7.14 -26.11 5.18
C ASN A 2 7.68 -24.85 4.47
N GLU A 3 8.98 -24.81 4.15
CA GLU A 3 9.70 -23.60 3.71
C GLU A 3 9.04 -22.86 2.53
N SER A 4 8.40 -23.60 1.62
CA SER A 4 7.63 -23.03 0.50
C SER A 4 6.46 -22.15 0.95
N LYS A 5 5.78 -22.52 2.05
CA LYS A 5 4.67 -21.74 2.61
C LYS A 5 5.20 -20.48 3.30
N THR A 6 6.31 -20.59 4.02
CA THR A 6 6.95 -19.44 4.67
C THR A 6 7.41 -18.41 3.65
N LEU A 7 8.08 -18.86 2.58
CA LEU A 7 8.55 -17.97 1.51
C LEU A 7 7.39 -17.22 0.84
N LYS A 8 6.28 -17.92 0.54
CA LYS A 8 5.07 -17.28 -0.02
C LYS A 8 4.59 -16.13 0.86
N TRP A 9 4.49 -16.35 2.18
CA TRP A 9 4.03 -15.32 3.11
C TRP A 9 4.99 -14.15 3.20
N VAL A 10 6.31 -14.40 3.15
CA VAL A 10 7.32 -13.33 3.10
C VAL A 10 7.08 -12.41 1.89
N PHE A 11 6.87 -12.96 0.70
CA PHE A 11 6.59 -12.16 -0.49
C PHE A 11 5.29 -11.35 -0.38
N ILE A 12 4.23 -11.95 0.18
CA ILE A 12 2.94 -11.26 0.38
C ILE A 12 3.10 -10.10 1.36
N ILE A 13 3.75 -10.33 2.50
CA ILE A 13 3.98 -9.31 3.53
C ILE A 13 4.90 -8.20 3.00
N ALA A 14 6.00 -8.56 2.35
CA ALA A 14 6.91 -7.59 1.74
C ALA A 14 6.21 -6.74 0.67
N GLY A 15 5.37 -7.35 -0.17
CA GLY A 15 4.55 -6.61 -1.14
C GLY A 15 3.56 -5.66 -0.47
N GLY A 16 2.87 -6.12 0.58
CA GLY A 16 1.95 -5.31 1.39
C GLY A 16 2.64 -4.08 2.00
N ILE A 17 3.77 -4.29 2.68
CA ILE A 17 4.59 -3.22 3.27
C ILE A 17 5.11 -2.27 2.18
N GLY A 18 5.60 -2.81 1.06
CA GLY A 18 6.12 -2.00 -0.04
C GLY A 18 5.08 -1.05 -0.63
N ILE A 19 3.88 -1.54 -0.91
CA ILE A 19 2.79 -0.68 -1.42
C ILE A 19 2.28 0.29 -0.36
N LEU A 20 2.25 -0.13 0.91
CA LEU A 20 1.90 0.79 2.00
C LEU A 20 2.88 1.97 2.06
N LEU A 21 4.19 1.71 2.00
CA LEU A 21 5.21 2.78 1.99
C LEU A 21 5.09 3.68 0.76
N ILE A 22 4.84 3.11 -0.42
CA ILE A 22 4.59 3.88 -1.65
C ILE A 22 3.34 4.75 -1.50
N SER A 23 2.28 4.23 -0.87
CA SER A 23 1.05 4.99 -0.62
C SER A 23 1.29 6.19 0.30
N PHE A 24 2.03 5.99 1.38
CA PHE A 24 2.34 7.00 2.39
C PHE A 24 3.36 8.06 1.94
N THR A 25 4.08 7.81 0.86
CA THR A 25 5.11 8.71 0.35
C THR A 25 4.70 9.25 -1.02
N LEU A 26 4.95 8.47 -2.07
CA LEU A 26 4.78 8.89 -3.46
C LEU A 26 3.32 9.23 -3.80
N ILE A 27 2.36 8.39 -3.41
CA ILE A 27 0.95 8.64 -3.75
C ILE A 27 0.39 9.80 -2.91
N TYR A 28 0.76 9.88 -1.63
CA TYR A 28 0.39 10.98 -0.75
C TYR A 28 0.82 12.32 -1.34
N ASP A 29 2.10 12.50 -1.65
CA ASP A 29 2.64 13.75 -2.19
C ASP A 29 2.06 14.10 -3.57
N MET A 30 1.74 13.08 -4.38
CA MET A 30 1.16 13.28 -5.71
C MET A 30 -0.32 13.71 -5.65
N LEU A 31 -1.10 13.16 -4.72
CA LEU A 31 -2.52 13.47 -4.59
C LEU A 31 -2.78 14.73 -3.75
N ILE A 32 -1.91 14.99 -2.76
CA ILE A 32 -2.04 16.07 -1.79
C ILE A 32 -0.74 16.88 -1.81
N PRO A 33 -0.50 17.66 -2.89
CA PRO A 33 0.75 18.43 -3.03
C PRO A 33 0.83 19.60 -2.06
N ASP A 34 -0.32 20.14 -1.62
CA ASP A 34 -0.41 21.16 -0.58
C ASP A 34 -1.29 20.65 0.56
N ILE A 35 -0.64 20.24 1.65
CA ILE A 35 -1.31 19.74 2.85
C ILE A 35 -2.07 20.83 3.61
N CYS A 36 -1.72 22.11 3.42
CA CYS A 36 -2.35 23.24 4.10
C CYS A 36 -3.67 23.67 3.44
N TYR A 37 -3.86 23.32 2.17
CA TYR A 37 -5.08 23.62 1.41
C TYR A 37 -6.37 23.22 2.15
N TYR A 38 -6.34 22.07 2.83
CA TYR A 38 -7.49 21.48 3.50
C TYR A 38 -7.84 22.11 4.86
N HIS A 39 -7.09 23.12 5.32
CA HIS A 39 -7.52 23.96 6.46
C HIS A 39 -8.68 24.89 6.09
N THR A 40 -8.83 25.18 4.81
CA THR A 40 -9.82 26.14 4.30
C THR A 40 -10.77 25.54 3.26
N HIS A 41 -10.51 24.29 2.85
CA HIS A 41 -11.27 23.59 1.82
C HIS A 41 -11.62 22.18 2.26
N GLU A 42 -12.81 21.72 1.88
CA GLU A 42 -13.20 20.34 2.11
C GLU A 42 -12.51 19.38 1.13
N MET A 43 -12.27 18.16 1.60
CA MET A 43 -11.81 17.07 0.74
C MET A 43 -12.94 16.68 -0.22
N ASN A 44 -12.62 16.59 -1.52
CA ASN A 44 -13.54 15.98 -2.47
C ASN A 44 -13.77 14.50 -2.13
N SER A 45 -14.85 13.91 -2.66
CA SER A 45 -15.25 12.54 -2.31
C SER A 45 -14.19 11.48 -2.61
N PHE A 46 -13.32 11.70 -3.61
CA PHE A 46 -12.25 10.76 -3.94
C PHE A 46 -11.13 10.79 -2.89
N ILE A 47 -10.67 11.99 -2.50
CA ILE A 47 -9.66 12.15 -1.46
C ILE A 47 -10.22 11.67 -0.11
N ALA A 48 -11.45 12.07 0.24
CA ALA A 48 -12.11 11.67 1.49
C ALA A 48 -12.32 10.15 1.63
N LEU A 49 -12.35 9.41 0.51
CA LEU A 49 -12.46 7.95 0.55
C LEU A 49 -11.21 7.30 1.16
N PHE A 50 -10.02 7.88 0.92
CA PHE A 50 -8.74 7.29 1.31
C PHE A 50 -7.96 8.12 2.33
N TYR A 51 -8.39 9.34 2.59
CA TYR A 51 -7.74 10.25 3.52
C TYR A 51 -8.78 10.87 4.45
N SER A 52 -8.34 11.21 5.65
CA SER A 52 -9.11 11.92 6.65
C SER A 52 -8.24 12.99 7.30
N ALA A 53 -8.83 14.00 7.91
CA ALA A 53 -8.10 14.97 8.73
C ALA A 53 -8.55 14.83 10.18
N SER A 54 -7.61 14.93 11.12
CA SER A 54 -7.91 14.86 12.55
C SER A 54 -7.18 15.97 13.31
N PRO A 55 -7.62 16.31 14.53
CA PRO A 55 -6.86 17.22 15.39
C PRO A 55 -5.43 16.73 15.68
N ALA A 56 -5.19 15.41 15.66
CA ALA A 56 -3.87 14.82 15.90
C ALA A 56 -2.86 15.18 14.80
N THR A 57 -3.33 15.40 13.57
CA THR A 57 -2.53 15.87 12.45
C THR A 57 -2.68 17.37 12.23
N ASN A 58 -3.19 18.12 13.21
CA ASN A 58 -3.50 19.55 13.07
C ASN A 58 -4.35 19.84 11.82
N GLY A 59 -5.33 18.99 11.52
CA GLY A 59 -6.20 19.16 10.35
C GLY A 59 -5.57 18.80 9.01
N HIS A 60 -4.32 18.31 8.97
CA HIS A 60 -3.71 17.85 7.74
C HIS A 60 -4.26 16.49 7.32
N PRO A 61 -4.47 16.23 6.01
CA PRO A 61 -4.89 14.93 5.54
C PRO A 61 -3.91 13.84 5.94
N GLU A 62 -4.42 12.70 6.41
CA GLU A 62 -3.67 11.49 6.70
C GLU A 62 -4.38 10.28 6.06
N PRO A 63 -3.64 9.26 5.61
CA PRO A 63 -4.24 8.04 5.07
C PRO A 63 -5.16 7.37 6.11
N ASN A 64 -6.38 7.03 5.69
CA ASN A 64 -7.36 6.39 6.54
C ASN A 64 -7.32 4.85 6.42
N ILE A 65 -8.17 4.17 7.19
CA ILE A 65 -8.28 2.69 7.20
C ILE A 65 -8.53 2.10 5.80
N ALA A 66 -9.32 2.76 4.95
CA ALA A 66 -9.57 2.28 3.59
C ALA A 66 -8.30 2.32 2.73
N ASN A 67 -7.46 3.35 2.87
CA ASN A 67 -6.14 3.41 2.23
C ASN A 67 -5.23 2.27 2.72
N PHE A 68 -5.19 2.02 4.03
CA PHE A 68 -4.42 0.90 4.58
C PHE A 68 -4.88 -0.45 4.01
N ILE A 69 -6.18 -0.71 4.01
CA ILE A 69 -6.76 -1.96 3.47
C ILE A 69 -6.42 -2.11 2.00
N LEU A 70 -6.62 -1.05 1.19
CA LEU A 70 -6.32 -1.08 -0.22
C LEU A 70 -4.83 -1.34 -0.47
N SER A 71 -3.95 -0.64 0.23
CA SER A 71 -2.50 -0.75 0.08
C SER A 71 -2.01 -2.16 0.39
N ILE A 72 -2.43 -2.73 1.53
CA ILE A 72 -2.06 -4.09 1.93
C ILE A 72 -2.64 -5.12 0.94
N THR A 73 -3.88 -4.92 0.48
CA THR A 73 -4.53 -5.83 -0.48
C THR A 73 -3.79 -5.83 -1.82
N LEU A 74 -3.50 -4.66 -2.39
CA LEU A 74 -2.77 -4.53 -3.65
C LEU A 74 -1.35 -5.07 -3.52
N GLY A 75 -0.65 -4.71 -2.45
CA GLY A 75 0.69 -5.21 -2.16
C GLY A 75 0.74 -6.72 -1.97
N GLY A 76 -0.24 -7.30 -1.28
CA GLY A 76 -0.35 -8.75 -1.13
C GLY A 76 -0.62 -9.46 -2.45
N ILE A 77 -1.47 -8.89 -3.32
CA ILE A 77 -1.71 -9.42 -4.68
C ILE A 77 -0.42 -9.40 -5.50
N ILE A 78 0.31 -8.28 -5.50
CA ILE A 78 1.59 -8.13 -6.21
C ILE A 78 2.60 -9.13 -5.66
N GLY A 79 2.79 -9.19 -4.34
CA GLY A 79 3.69 -10.13 -3.67
C GLY A 79 3.40 -11.59 -4.03
N ASN A 80 2.12 -12.00 -4.00
CA ASN A 80 1.71 -13.34 -4.39
C ASN A 80 1.97 -13.64 -5.88
N LYS A 81 1.75 -12.66 -6.77
CA LYS A 81 2.10 -12.80 -8.20
C LYS A 81 3.61 -12.96 -8.39
N THR A 82 4.41 -12.14 -7.72
CA THR A 82 5.88 -12.20 -7.74
C THR A 82 6.39 -13.57 -7.26
N TYR A 83 5.83 -14.09 -6.15
CA TYR A 83 6.15 -15.44 -5.67
C TYR A 83 5.84 -16.52 -6.73
N LYS A 84 4.65 -16.48 -7.34
CA LYS A 84 4.28 -17.45 -8.39
C LYS A 84 5.22 -17.40 -9.59
N LEU A 85 5.66 -16.20 -10.01
CA LEU A 85 6.62 -16.03 -11.10
C LEU A 85 8.00 -16.60 -10.73
N MET A 86 8.46 -16.35 -9.50
CA MET A 86 9.73 -16.86 -9.00
C MET A 86 9.76 -18.40 -8.99
N ILE A 87 8.72 -19.05 -8.45
CA ILE A 87 8.63 -20.52 -8.44
C ILE A 87 8.58 -21.09 -9.86
N LYS A 88 7.75 -20.51 -10.75
CA LYS A 88 7.68 -20.93 -12.15
C LYS A 88 9.03 -20.85 -12.87
N ASN A 89 9.83 -19.81 -12.58
CA ASN A 89 11.15 -19.64 -13.17
C ASN A 89 12.18 -20.61 -12.58
N ARG A 90 12.09 -20.90 -11.28
CA ARG A 90 12.94 -21.90 -10.62
C ARG A 90 12.72 -23.30 -11.21
N ASP A 91 11.47 -23.68 -11.48
CA ASP A 91 11.17 -25.00 -12.07
C ASP A 91 11.73 -25.12 -13.50
N LYS A 92 11.73 -24.03 -14.26
CA LYS A 92 12.32 -23.98 -15.61
C LYS A 92 13.84 -24.04 -15.64
N SER A 93 14.54 -23.53 -14.60
CA SER A 93 16.00 -23.53 -14.54
C SER A 93 16.60 -24.85 -14.05
N ASN A 94 15.76 -25.78 -13.57
CA ASN A 94 16.16 -27.11 -13.10
C ASN A 94 15.88 -28.24 -14.12
N LEU A 95 15.44 -27.87 -15.34
CA LEU A 95 15.28 -28.73 -16.51
C LEU A 95 16.43 -28.48 -17.48
#